data_AF-A0A947K0W3-F1
#
_entry.id   AF-A0A947K0W3-F1
#
_cell.length_a   1.000
_cell.length_b   1.000
_cell.length_c   1.000
_cell.angle_alpha   90.00
_cell.angle_beta   90.00
_cell.angle_gamma   90.00
#
_symmetry.space_group_name_H-M   'P 1'
#
loop_
_entity.id
_entity.type
_entity.pdbx_description
1 polymer ?
#
loop_
_entity_poly.entity_id
_entity_poly.type
_entity_poly.pdbx_seq_one_letter_code
_entity_poly.pdbx_strand_id
1 'polypeptide(L)'
;MGTLPQGRYECALPGDAAGRAWVVDPKHGFTISSASRYVSAGGKGTYLLTGHDVIFTRGPMKDMRMRRQASGLLQEVNAAGELGRLRCNRVGD
;
A
#
# COMPACT_ATOMS: atom_id res chain seq x y z
N MET A 1 12.65 0.70 13.75
CA MET A 1 11.39 1.27 13.19
C MET A 1 11.75 2.05 11.95
N GLY A 2 10.99 1.92 10.88
CA GLY A 2 11.31 2.53 9.58
C GLY A 2 10.21 3.44 9.06
N THR A 3 10.47 4.03 7.89
CA THR A 3 9.49 4.73 7.07
C THR A 3 9.53 4.15 5.66
N LEU A 4 8.38 4.20 4.98
CA LEU A 4 8.32 3.97 3.56
C LEU A 4 9.01 5.14 2.83
N PRO A 5 9.67 4.87 1.69
CA PRO A 5 10.13 5.93 0.80
C PRO A 5 9.00 6.91 0.49
N GLN A 6 9.29 8.21 0.54
CA GLN A 6 8.35 9.25 0.14
C GLN A 6 7.95 9.06 -1.33
N GLY A 7 6.78 9.59 -1.71
CA GLY A 7 6.30 9.52 -3.09
C GLY A 7 4.99 8.77 -3.23
N ARG A 8 4.52 8.67 -4.48
CA ARG A 8 3.21 8.11 -4.81
C ARG A 8 3.28 6.59 -4.95
N TYR A 9 2.35 5.91 -4.31
CA TYR A 9 2.10 4.47 -4.42
C TYR A 9 0.82 4.25 -5.20
N GLU A 10 0.95 3.57 -6.33
CA GLU A 10 -0.18 3.13 -7.14
C GLU A 10 -0.48 1.67 -6.83
N CYS A 11 -1.72 1.42 -6.42
CA CYS A 11 -2.20 0.09 -6.11
C CYS A 11 -2.96 -0.49 -7.30
N ALA A 12 -2.80 -1.78 -7.51
CA ALA A 12 -3.48 -2.53 -8.56
C ALA A 12 -3.86 -3.93 -8.05
N LEU A 13 -4.96 -4.43 -8.58
CA LEU A 13 -5.35 -5.82 -8.45
C LEU A 13 -4.86 -6.60 -9.69
N PRO A 14 -4.44 -7.87 -9.53
CA PRO A 14 -4.17 -8.73 -10.67
C PRO A 14 -5.47 -8.91 -11.44
N GLY A 15 -5.41 -8.61 -12.75
CA GLY A 15 -6.57 -8.77 -13.64
C GLY A 15 -6.89 -10.23 -13.93
N ASP A 16 -7.75 -10.45 -14.91
CA ASP A 16 -8.10 -11.77 -15.40
C ASP A 16 -7.22 -12.19 -16.59
N ALA A 17 -7.19 -13.50 -16.86
CA ALA A 17 -6.41 -14.06 -17.96
C ALA A 17 -6.90 -13.62 -19.35
N ALA A 18 -8.07 -12.99 -19.44
CA ALA A 18 -8.68 -12.52 -20.69
C ALA A 18 -8.47 -11.01 -20.93
N GLY A 19 -7.87 -10.29 -19.98
CA GLY A 19 -7.82 -8.83 -19.95
C GLY A 19 -6.47 -8.26 -19.55
N ARG A 20 -6.49 -7.04 -19.00
CA ARG A 20 -5.26 -6.35 -18.55
C ARG A 20 -4.63 -7.11 -17.39
N ALA A 21 -3.32 -7.38 -17.48
CA ALA A 21 -2.57 -8.09 -16.43
C ALA A 21 -2.67 -7.42 -15.04
N TRP A 22 -2.85 -6.09 -15.01
CA TRP A 22 -3.02 -5.28 -13.80
C TRP A 22 -4.15 -4.26 -14.00
N VAL A 23 -5.03 -4.17 -13.01
CA VAL A 23 -6.10 -3.17 -12.96
C VAL A 23 -5.82 -2.23 -11.80
N VAL A 24 -5.52 -0.97 -12.13
CA VAL A 24 -5.27 0.07 -11.13
C VAL A 24 -6.51 0.24 -10.27
N ASP A 25 -6.30 0.21 -8.96
CA ASP A 25 -7.31 0.48 -7.95
C ASP A 25 -7.03 1.84 -7.31
N PRO A 26 -7.62 2.92 -7.85
CA PRO A 26 -7.37 4.27 -7.37
C PRO A 26 -7.88 4.50 -5.94
N LYS A 27 -8.79 3.65 -5.43
CA LYS A 27 -9.30 3.75 -4.06
C LYS A 27 -8.21 3.48 -3.03
N HIS A 28 -7.28 2.59 -3.35
CA HIS A 28 -6.20 2.21 -2.45
C HIS A 28 -4.88 2.95 -2.73
N GLY A 29 -4.83 3.80 -3.77
CA GLY A 29 -3.66 4.62 -4.04
C GLY A 29 -3.40 5.64 -2.93
N PHE A 30 -2.12 5.85 -2.59
CA PHE A 30 -1.72 6.81 -1.56
C PHE A 30 -0.34 7.42 -1.85
N THR A 31 -0.04 8.56 -1.24
CA THR A 31 1.25 9.23 -1.30
C THR A 31 1.82 9.35 0.10
N ILE A 32 3.08 8.96 0.27
CA ILE A 32 3.82 9.16 1.52
C ILE A 32 4.38 10.58 1.52
N SER A 33 3.80 11.45 2.36
CA SER A 33 4.12 12.88 2.37
C SER A 33 5.27 13.23 3.31
N SER A 34 5.36 12.57 4.46
CA SER A 34 6.45 12.76 5.42
C SER A 34 6.48 11.60 6.40
N ALA A 35 7.69 11.22 6.85
CA ALA A 35 7.90 10.20 7.88
C ALA A 35 6.87 9.06 7.80
N SER A 36 5.99 8.94 8.80
CA SER A 36 4.96 7.91 8.91
C SER A 36 3.53 8.39 8.55
N ARG A 37 3.41 9.36 7.64
CA ARG A 37 2.12 9.93 7.18
C ARG A 37 1.85 9.63 5.72
N TYR A 38 0.58 9.41 5.39
CA TYR A 38 0.12 9.24 4.02
C TYR A 38 -1.06 10.16 3.69
N VAL A 39 -1.27 10.36 2.39
CA VAL A 39 -2.42 11.05 1.81
C VAL A 39 -3.05 10.11 0.78
N SER A 40 -4.37 9.96 0.81
CA SER A 40 -5.16 9.15 -0.14
C SER A 40 -6.34 9.97 -0.66
N ALA A 41 -7.10 9.44 -1.62
CA ALA A 41 -8.33 10.09 -2.09
C ALA A 41 -9.35 10.33 -0.97
N GLY A 42 -9.39 9.46 0.04
CA GLY A 42 -10.30 9.59 1.19
C GLY A 42 -9.80 10.54 2.29
N GLY A 43 -8.58 11.09 2.19
CA GLY A 43 -7.97 11.94 3.21
C GLY A 43 -6.60 11.45 3.70
N LYS A 44 -6.17 11.99 4.84
CA LYS A 44 -4.83 11.79 5.41
C LYS A 44 -4.84 10.78 6.56
N GLY A 45 -3.70 10.13 6.78
CA GLY A 45 -3.54 9.20 7.89
C GLY A 45 -2.09 8.92 8.24
N THR A 46 -1.90 7.92 9.11
CA THR A 46 -0.59 7.46 9.55
C THR A 46 -0.46 5.96 9.38
N TYR A 47 0.78 5.50 9.27
CA TYR A 47 1.12 4.09 9.25
C TYR A 47 2.28 3.80 10.21
N LEU A 48 2.53 2.54 10.47
CA LEU A 48 3.68 2.03 11.19
C LEU A 48 4.40 1.04 10.29
N LEU A 49 5.71 1.18 10.13
CA LEU A 49 6.56 0.19 9.47
C LEU A 49 7.47 -0.50 10.49
N THR A 50 7.24 -1.80 10.68
CA THR A 50 7.99 -2.68 11.58
C THR A 50 8.48 -3.89 10.80
N GLY A 51 9.80 -4.04 10.66
CA GLY A 51 10.37 -5.07 9.78
C GLY A 51 9.91 -4.85 8.34
N HIS A 52 9.13 -5.80 7.82
CA HIS A 52 8.50 -5.72 6.50
C HIS A 52 7.01 -5.36 6.56
N ASP A 53 6.43 -5.24 7.74
CA ASP A 53 5.00 -4.99 7.91
C ASP A 53 4.69 -3.50 8.00
N VAL A 54 3.77 -3.08 7.13
CA VAL A 54 3.16 -1.76 7.12
C VAL A 54 1.74 -1.90 7.65
N ILE A 55 1.45 -1.22 8.76
CA ILE A 55 0.12 -1.20 9.38
C ILE A 55 -0.39 0.23 9.35
N PHE A 56 -1.52 0.45 8.69
CA PHE A 56 -2.16 1.76 8.67
C PHE A 56 -2.93 1.98 9.97
N THR A 57 -2.49 2.94 10.78
CA THR A 57 -2.99 3.12 12.16
C THR A 57 -4.08 4.17 12.28
N ARG A 58 -4.17 5.10 11.31
CA ARG A 58 -5.20 6.16 11.26
C ARG A 58 -5.57 6.51 9.81
N GLY A 59 -6.71 7.17 9.65
CA GLY A 59 -7.19 7.68 8.37
C GLY A 59 -8.02 6.66 7.58
N PRO A 60 -8.29 6.92 6.29
CA PRO A 60 -9.20 6.12 5.47
C PRO A 60 -8.82 4.65 5.31
N MET A 61 -7.54 4.32 5.42
CA MET A 61 -7.03 2.96 5.27
C MET A 61 -6.74 2.30 6.63
N LYS A 62 -7.32 2.79 7.73
CA LYS A 62 -7.07 2.25 9.07
C LYS A 62 -7.28 0.73 9.11
N ASP A 63 -6.40 0.04 9.83
CA ASP A 63 -6.34 -1.42 10.02
C ASP A 63 -5.93 -2.22 8.77
N MET A 64 -5.79 -1.57 7.62
CA MET A 64 -5.17 -2.18 6.45
C MET A 64 -3.72 -2.55 6.76
N ARG A 65 -3.31 -3.73 6.30
CA ARG A 65 -1.97 -4.27 6.47
C ARG A 65 -1.36 -4.56 5.11
N MET A 66 -0.10 -4.23 4.96
CA MET A 66 0.69 -4.58 3.78
C MET A 66 2.05 -5.10 4.20
N ARG A 67 2.62 -5.99 3.39
CA ARG A 67 3.99 -6.47 3.53
C ARG A 67 4.85 -5.93 2.40
N ARG A 68 5.96 -5.30 2.76
CA ARG A 68 7.01 -4.89 1.84
C ARG A 68 7.79 -6.11 1.37
N GLN A 69 7.67 -6.41 0.09
CA GLN A 69 8.40 -7.46 -0.59
C GLN A 69 9.85 -7.02 -0.85
N ALA A 70 10.73 -7.98 -1.17
CA ALA A 70 12.13 -7.69 -1.47
C ALA A 70 12.32 -6.71 -2.64
N SER A 71 11.40 -6.70 -3.61
CA SER A 71 11.36 -5.76 -4.73
C SER A 71 11.02 -4.31 -4.32
N GLY A 72 10.63 -4.08 -3.07
CA GLY A 72 10.13 -2.78 -2.60
C GLY A 72 8.64 -2.56 -2.83
N LEU A 73 7.99 -3.42 -3.61
CA LEU A 73 6.53 -3.49 -3.75
C LEU A 73 5.87 -3.76 -2.38
N LEU A 74 4.72 -3.14 -2.15
CA LEU A 74 3.85 -3.50 -1.05
C LEU A 74 2.76 -4.46 -1.52
N GLN A 75 2.48 -5.49 -0.75
CA GLN A 75 1.38 -6.42 -1.02
C GLN A 75 0.47 -6.49 0.19
N GLU A 76 -0.84 -6.45 -0.02
CA GLU A 76 -1.82 -6.57 1.06
C GLU A 76 -1.60 -7.84 1.89
N VAL A 77 -1.92 -7.74 3.17
CA VAL A 77 -2.01 -8.88 4.09
C VAL A 77 -3.46 -8.99 4.53
N ASN A 78 -4.08 -10.13 4.25
CA ASN A 78 -5.47 -10.40 4.58
C ASN A 78 -5.66 -10.61 6.09
N ALA A 79 -6.92 -10.81 6.53
CA ALA A 79 -7.23 -11.05 7.94
C ALA A 79 -6.60 -12.34 8.52
N ALA A 80 -6.32 -13.33 7.67
CA ALA A 80 -5.63 -14.57 8.05
C ALA A 80 -4.10 -14.41 8.16
N GLY A 81 -3.55 -13.24 7.80
CA GLY A 81 -2.11 -12.98 7.81
C GLY A 81 -1.37 -13.40 6.54
N GLU A 82 -2.11 -13.79 5.50
CA GLU A 82 -1.58 -14.25 4.22
C GLU A 82 -1.51 -13.11 3.20
N LEU A 83 -0.69 -13.27 2.15
CA LEU A 83 -0.56 -12.27 1.10
C LEU A 83 -1.83 -12.19 0.25
N GLY A 84 -2.46 -11.02 0.26
CA GLY A 84 -3.62 -10.67 -0.53
C GLY A 84 -3.28 -10.39 -1.99
N ARG A 85 -4.32 -10.07 -2.76
CA ARG A 85 -4.21 -9.81 -4.20
C ARG A 85 -3.73 -8.40 -4.50
N LEU A 86 -4.07 -7.42 -3.66
CA LEU A 86 -3.73 -6.02 -3.91
C LEU A 86 -2.22 -5.79 -3.77
N ARG A 87 -1.63 -5.14 -4.77
CA ARG A 87 -0.20 -4.81 -4.83
C ARG A 87 -0.03 -3.33 -5.12
N CYS A 88 0.84 -2.65 -4.38
CA CYS A 88 1.11 -1.23 -4.52
C CYS A 88 2.59 -0.95 -4.81
N ASN A 89 2.86 -0.35 -5.97
CA ASN A 89 4.20 0.03 -6.41
C ASN A 89 4.40 1.53 -6.22
N ARG A 90 5.62 1.94 -5.89
CA ARG A 90 6.01 3.35 -5.91
C ARG A 90 6.21 3.79 -7.37
N VAL A 91 5.53 4.85 -7.80
CA VAL A 91 5.51 5.33 -9.21
C VAL A 91 6.01 6.77 -9.39
N GLY A 92 6.45 7.45 -8.32
CA GLY A 92 7.02 8.79 -8.42
C GLY A 92 7.67 9.27 -7.12
N ASP A 93 8.52 10.28 -7.25
CA ASP A 93 9.19 11.04 -6.19
C ASP A 93 8.43 12.33 -5.85
#